data_AF-A0A536X7Q8-F1
#
_entry.id   AF-A0A536X7Q8-F1
#
_cell.length_a   1.000
_cell.length_b   1.000
_cell.length_c   1.000
_cell.angle_alpha   90.00
_cell.angle_beta   90.00
_cell.angle_gamma   90.00
#
_symmetry.space_group_name_H-M   'P 1'
#
loop_
_entity.id
_entity.type
_entity.pdbx_description
1 polymer ?
#
loop_
_entity_poly.entity_id
_entity_poly.type
_entity_poly.pdbx_seq_one_letter_code
_entity_poly.pdbx_strand_id
1 'polypeptide(L)'
;MKKWLKIGIGVVLAAAAGFVAHMHVVAQTYYPSVRVHSPEGLTYVVVQDERAERRECGAANERFLARIKQGCKECRILAARCTRELEEPLERDLYTAMPVKYSTVVAPGMRMAIVGAEPLAHQSCLAIAAEAQKQSATPVACRRAAL
;
A
#
# COMPACT_ATOMS: atom_id res chain seq x y z
N MET A 1 15.77 47.08 28.22
CA MET A 1 14.96 45.88 28.55
C MET A 1 13.97 45.46 27.46
N LYS A 2 13.15 46.36 26.87
CA LYS A 2 12.15 46.01 25.83
C LYS A 2 12.67 45.30 24.57
N LYS A 3 13.95 45.47 24.19
CA LYS A 3 14.54 44.87 22.98
C LYS A 3 14.80 43.35 23.12
N TRP A 4 15.21 42.92 24.32
CA TRP A 4 15.49 41.52 24.64
C TRP A 4 14.21 40.67 24.72
N LEU A 5 13.11 41.26 25.20
CA LEU A 5 11.80 40.61 25.24
C LEU A 5 11.26 40.31 23.83
N LYS A 6 11.44 41.24 22.87
CA LYS A 6 11.02 41.07 21.48
C LYS A 6 11.82 39.96 20.76
N ILE A 7 13.12 39.86 21.04
CA ILE A 7 13.98 38.82 20.47
C ILE A 7 13.57 37.44 21.03
N GLY A 8 13.35 37.34 22.35
CA GLY A 8 12.88 36.10 22.97
C GLY A 8 11.54 35.60 22.40
N ILE A 9 10.57 36.50 22.22
CA ILE A 9 9.27 36.16 21.62
C ILE A 9 9.43 35.70 20.16
N GLY A 10 10.28 36.38 19.38
CA GLY A 10 10.55 36.00 17.99
C GLY A 10 11.16 34.61 17.86
N VAL A 11 12.13 34.26 18.72
CA VAL A 11 12.76 32.93 18.73
C VAL A 11 11.76 31.84 19.12
N VAL A 12 10.93 32.07 20.14
CA VAL A 12 9.90 31.11 20.57
C VAL A 12 8.87 30.87 19.46
N LEU A 13 8.42 31.93 18.77
CA LEU A 13 7.49 31.81 17.65
C LEU A 13 8.09 31.04 16.47
N ALA A 14 9.36 31.30 16.13
CA ALA A 14 10.06 30.57 15.06
C ALA A 14 10.23 29.08 15.39
N ALA A 15 10.60 28.76 16.63
CA ALA A 15 10.72 27.38 17.09
C ALA A 15 9.36 26.64 17.08
N ALA A 16 8.30 27.30 17.56
CA ALA A 16 6.94 26.76 17.53
C ALA A 16 6.45 26.53 16.08
N ALA A 17 6.71 27.47 15.17
CA ALA A 17 6.35 27.33 13.76
C ALA A 17 7.12 26.19 13.08
N GLY A 18 8.43 26.05 13.35
CA GLY A 18 9.24 24.93 12.86
C GLY A 18 8.74 23.58 13.39
N PHE A 19 8.35 23.52 14.67
CA PHE A 19 7.79 22.33 15.27
C PHE A 19 6.43 21.94 14.67
N VAL A 20 5.52 22.91 14.50
CA VAL A 20 4.21 22.68 13.87
C VAL A 20 4.37 22.24 12.42
N ALA A 21 5.29 22.87 11.66
CA ALA A 21 5.58 22.46 10.29
C ALA A 21 6.15 21.03 10.24
N HIS A 22 7.03 20.67 11.16
CA HIS A 22 7.57 19.31 11.26
C HIS A 22 6.47 18.29 11.58
N MET A 23 5.62 18.57 12.58
CA MET A 23 4.48 17.71 12.94
C MET A 23 3.49 17.56 11.77
N HIS A 24 3.27 18.62 10.98
CA HIS A 24 2.40 18.56 9.82
C HIS A 24 2.94 17.66 8.69
N VAL A 25 4.27 17.61 8.52
CA VAL A 25 4.91 16.71 7.54
C VAL A 25 4.87 15.26 8.03
N VAL A 26 5.09 15.02 9.32
CA VAL A 26 5.02 13.67 9.93
C VAL A 26 3.59 13.10 9.92
N ALA A 27 2.57 13.97 9.94
CA ALA A 27 1.17 13.55 9.92
C ALA A 27 0.66 13.08 8.54
N GLN A 28 1.50 13.09 7.49
CA GLN A 28 1.06 12.68 6.15
C GLN A 28 1.30 11.18 5.93
N THR A 29 0.22 10.40 5.95
CA THR A 29 0.25 8.98 5.60
C THR A 29 0.22 8.78 4.08
N TYR A 30 0.95 7.79 3.60
CA TYR A 30 1.01 7.38 2.21
C TYR A 30 0.62 5.91 2.08
N TYR A 31 -0.28 5.62 1.14
CA TYR A 31 -0.74 4.29 0.80
C TYR A 31 0.04 3.77 -0.41
N PRO A 32 0.91 2.77 -0.24
CA PRO A 32 1.55 2.08 -1.36
C PRO A 32 0.52 1.19 -2.07
N SER A 33 0.24 1.50 -3.34
CA SER A 33 -0.59 0.66 -4.21
C SER A 33 0.11 0.28 -5.50
N VAL A 34 -0.14 -0.94 -5.97
CA VAL A 34 0.48 -1.50 -7.19
C VAL A 34 -0.57 -2.20 -8.03
N ARG A 35 -0.51 -1.99 -9.35
CA ARG A 35 -1.24 -2.79 -10.35
C ARG A 35 -0.30 -3.49 -11.30
N VAL A 36 -0.51 -4.78 -11.44
CA VAL A 36 0.23 -5.62 -12.37
C VAL A 36 -0.75 -6.41 -13.21
N HIS A 37 -0.53 -6.40 -14.52
CA HIS A 37 -1.25 -7.24 -15.47
C HIS A 37 -0.40 -8.45 -15.86
N SER A 38 -1.01 -9.62 -15.86
CA SER A 38 -0.37 -10.89 -16.18
C SER A 38 -0.65 -11.29 -17.63
N PRO A 39 0.21 -12.11 -18.27
CA PRO A 39 -0.04 -12.60 -19.62
C PRO A 39 -1.26 -13.54 -19.69
N GLU A 40 -1.67 -14.14 -18.57
CA GLU A 40 -2.89 -14.95 -18.46
C GLU A 40 -4.18 -14.11 -18.37
N GLY A 41 -4.08 -12.79 -18.48
CA GLY A 41 -5.20 -11.86 -18.47
C GLY A 41 -5.71 -11.48 -17.07
N LEU A 42 -4.96 -11.80 -16.01
CA LEU A 42 -5.29 -11.38 -14.65
C LEU A 42 -4.71 -10.00 -14.35
N THR A 43 -5.43 -9.23 -13.53
CA THR A 43 -4.91 -7.97 -12.98
C THR A 43 -4.85 -8.07 -11.46
N TYR A 44 -3.65 -7.94 -10.92
CA TYR A 44 -3.38 -7.91 -9.49
C TYR A 44 -3.44 -6.47 -9.01
N VAL A 45 -4.32 -6.17 -8.06
CA VAL A 45 -4.43 -4.86 -7.42
C VAL A 45 -4.03 -5.02 -5.96
N VAL A 46 -2.92 -4.40 -5.58
CA VAL A 46 -2.30 -4.55 -4.27
C VAL A 46 -2.36 -3.24 -3.53
N VAL A 47 -2.74 -3.31 -2.26
CA VAL A 47 -2.62 -2.20 -1.30
C VAL A 47 -1.85 -2.71 -0.10
N GLN A 48 -0.78 -2.02 0.28
CA GLN A 48 0.03 -2.33 1.46
C GLN A 48 -0.24 -1.31 2.58
N ASP A 49 0.21 -1.64 3.79
CA ASP A 49 0.05 -0.76 4.95
C ASP A 49 0.65 0.64 4.71
N GLU A 50 0.02 1.62 5.34
CA GLU A 50 0.41 3.03 5.26
C GLU A 50 1.83 3.28 5.77
N ARG A 51 2.46 4.30 5.18
CA ARG A 51 3.81 4.76 5.51
C ARG A 51 3.79 6.24 5.85
N ALA A 52 4.58 6.63 6.85
CA ALA A 52 4.71 8.03 7.25
C ALA A 52 5.50 8.86 6.22
N GLU A 53 6.34 8.21 5.42
CA GLU A 53 7.15 8.90 4.43
C GLU A 53 6.88 8.40 3.01
N ARG A 54 6.82 9.34 2.05
CA ARG A 54 6.73 9.03 0.62
C ARG A 54 7.87 8.12 0.15
N ARG A 55 9.07 8.31 0.72
CA ARG A 55 10.26 7.49 0.39
C ARG A 55 10.08 6.04 0.80
N GLU A 56 9.57 5.80 2.01
CA GLU A 56 9.28 4.45 2.50
C GLU A 56 8.18 3.78 1.68
N CYS A 57 7.16 4.55 1.28
CA CYS A 57 6.13 4.06 0.36
C CYS A 57 6.73 3.61 -0.98
N GLY A 58 7.61 4.42 -1.58
CA GLY A 58 8.32 4.06 -2.82
C GLY A 58 9.13 2.78 -2.66
N ALA A 59 9.90 2.67 -1.58
CA ALA A 59 10.68 1.48 -1.26
C ALA A 59 9.80 0.24 -1.01
N ALA A 60 8.59 0.39 -0.48
CA ALA A 60 7.64 -0.71 -0.33
C ALA A 60 7.15 -1.22 -1.70
N ASN A 61 6.80 -0.31 -2.62
CA ASN A 61 6.41 -0.67 -3.98
C ASN A 61 7.56 -1.33 -4.75
N GLU A 62 8.78 -0.79 -4.66
CA GLU A 62 9.96 -1.35 -5.32
C GLU A 62 10.27 -2.78 -4.84
N ARG A 63 10.25 -3.01 -3.52
CA ARG A 63 10.45 -4.35 -2.95
C ARG A 63 9.39 -5.34 -3.41
N PHE A 64 8.13 -4.91 -3.48
CA PHE A 64 7.05 -5.74 -3.98
C PHE A 64 7.25 -6.09 -5.47
N LEU A 65 7.49 -5.07 -6.30
CA LEU A 65 7.69 -5.22 -7.74
C LEU A 65 8.92 -6.06 -8.08
N ALA A 66 10.00 -5.96 -7.30
CA ALA A 66 11.18 -6.81 -7.48
C ALA A 66 10.84 -8.30 -7.37
N ARG A 67 10.04 -8.69 -6.38
CA ARG A 67 9.57 -10.08 -6.22
C ARG A 67 8.66 -10.51 -7.37
N ILE A 68 7.75 -9.65 -7.81
CA ILE A 68 6.89 -9.95 -8.95
C ILE A 68 7.72 -10.18 -10.21
N LYS A 69 8.72 -9.33 -10.50
CA LYS A 69 9.60 -9.50 -11.67
C LYS A 69 10.43 -10.79 -11.62
N GLN A 70 10.73 -11.30 -10.43
CA GLN A 70 11.42 -12.59 -10.27
C GLN A 70 10.50 -13.77 -10.61
N GLY A 71 9.22 -13.70 -10.24
CA GLY A 71 8.23 -14.75 -10.52
C GLY A 71 7.57 -14.66 -11.91
N CYS A 72 7.46 -13.46 -12.48
CA CYS A 72 6.76 -13.19 -13.74
C CYS A 72 7.47 -12.08 -14.53
N LYS A 73 8.31 -12.47 -15.49
CA LYS A 73 9.06 -11.52 -16.34
C LYS A 73 8.18 -10.81 -17.38
N GLU A 74 7.09 -11.45 -17.79
CA GLU A 74 6.17 -10.94 -18.80
C GLU A 74 5.05 -10.08 -18.20
N CYS A 75 4.99 -10.00 -16.86
CA CYS A 75 4.01 -9.17 -16.17
C CYS A 75 4.24 -7.69 -16.43
N ARG A 76 3.19 -6.99 -16.84
CA ARG A 76 3.23 -5.55 -17.11
C ARG A 76 2.81 -4.78 -15.87
N ILE A 77 3.67 -3.88 -15.40
CA ILE A 77 3.32 -2.94 -14.33
C ILE A 77 2.43 -1.86 -14.93
N LEU A 78 1.17 -1.81 -14.53
CA LEU A 78 0.22 -0.79 -14.98
C LEU A 78 0.34 0.48 -14.14
N ALA A 79 0.55 0.33 -12.83
CA ALA A 79 0.72 1.44 -11.92
C ALA A 79 1.51 1.01 -10.67
N ALA A 80 2.30 1.94 -10.13
CA ALA A 80 2.84 1.88 -8.77
C ALA A 80 2.73 3.27 -8.19
N ARG A 81 1.85 3.47 -7.21
CA ARG A 81 1.50 4.79 -6.68
C ARG A 81 1.78 4.85 -5.19
N CYS A 82 2.04 6.07 -4.75
CA CYS A 82 2.12 6.46 -3.34
C CYS A 82 1.14 7.62 -3.16
N THR A 83 -0.12 7.28 -2.92
CA THR A 83 -1.18 8.27 -2.76
C THR A 83 -1.38 8.57 -1.28
N ARG A 84 -1.83 9.79 -0.97
CA ARG A 84 -2.22 10.15 0.40
C ARG A 84 -3.65 9.71 0.72
N GLU A 85 -4.44 9.47 -0.32
CA GLU A 85 -5.82 9.01 -0.23
C GLU A 85 -6.05 7.88 -1.25
N LEU A 86 -6.89 6.92 -0.88
CA LEU A 86 -7.28 5.80 -1.77
C LEU A 86 -8.54 6.18 -2.55
N GLU A 87 -8.32 6.91 -3.64
CA GLU A 87 -9.40 7.40 -4.51
C GLU A 87 -10.13 6.26 -5.22
N GLU A 88 -9.40 5.23 -5.66
CA GLU A 88 -10.00 4.11 -6.38
C GLU A 88 -10.81 3.19 -5.44
N PRO A 89 -12.10 2.91 -5.74
CA PRO A 89 -12.97 2.14 -4.85
C PRO A 89 -12.37 0.79 -4.44
N LEU A 90 -11.81 0.04 -5.39
CA LEU A 90 -11.22 -1.26 -5.11
C LEU A 90 -10.02 -1.18 -4.14
N GLU A 91 -9.16 -0.18 -4.28
CA GLU A 91 -8.01 -0.01 -3.39
C GLU A 91 -8.48 0.36 -1.98
N ARG A 92 -9.49 1.21 -1.89
CA ARG A 92 -10.14 1.60 -0.64
C ARG A 92 -10.80 0.40 0.05
N ASP A 93 -11.59 -0.39 -0.68
CA ASP A 93 -12.29 -1.56 -0.16
C ASP A 93 -11.31 -2.62 0.36
N LEU A 94 -10.20 -2.82 -0.38
CA LEU A 94 -9.09 -3.66 0.05
C LEU A 94 -8.50 -3.13 1.37
N TYR A 95 -8.18 -1.84 1.45
CA TYR A 95 -7.58 -1.27 2.66
C TYR A 95 -8.47 -1.37 3.89
N THR A 96 -9.75 -1.02 3.76
CA THR A 96 -10.73 -1.05 4.85
C THR A 96 -11.23 -2.45 5.19
N ALA A 97 -10.68 -3.49 4.56
CA ALA A 97 -11.09 -4.88 4.72
C ALA A 97 -12.59 -5.12 4.47
N MET A 98 -13.21 -4.28 3.62
CA MET A 98 -14.58 -4.49 3.20
C MET A 98 -14.65 -5.73 2.29
N PRO A 99 -15.80 -6.41 2.22
CA PRO A 99 -16.00 -7.49 1.27
C PRO A 99 -15.74 -6.98 -0.15
N VAL A 100 -14.81 -7.62 -0.86
CA VAL A 100 -14.46 -7.27 -2.23
C VAL A 100 -15.07 -8.31 -3.17
N LYS A 101 -15.61 -7.87 -4.30
CA LYS A 101 -16.18 -8.73 -5.35
C LYS A 101 -15.18 -9.70 -6.00
N TYR A 102 -13.90 -9.59 -5.68
CA TYR A 102 -12.84 -10.35 -6.31
C TYR A 102 -12.16 -11.30 -5.31
N SER A 103 -11.65 -12.41 -5.81
CA SER A 103 -10.76 -13.27 -5.03
C SER A 103 -9.58 -12.46 -4.49
N THR A 104 -9.38 -12.50 -3.17
CA THR A 104 -8.49 -11.58 -2.46
C THR A 104 -7.51 -12.32 -1.57
N VAL A 105 -6.21 -12.09 -1.75
CA VAL A 105 -5.18 -12.53 -0.81
C VAL A 105 -5.10 -11.52 0.33
N VAL A 106 -5.19 -12.01 1.56
CA VAL A 106 -5.00 -11.23 2.79
C VAL A 106 -3.74 -11.73 3.46
N ALA A 107 -2.75 -10.86 3.56
CA ALA A 107 -1.49 -11.14 4.21
C ALA A 107 -1.17 -10.03 5.24
N PRO A 108 -0.27 -10.28 6.19
CA PRO A 108 0.21 -9.23 7.07
C PRO A 108 0.86 -8.13 6.25
N GLY A 109 0.42 -6.89 6.46
CA GLY A 109 0.99 -5.74 5.78
C GLY A 109 0.47 -5.46 4.38
N MET A 110 -0.38 -6.32 3.80
CA MET A 110 -0.95 -6.10 2.47
C MET A 110 -2.21 -6.90 2.17
N ARG A 111 -3.02 -6.39 1.26
CA ARG A 111 -4.12 -7.10 0.63
C ARG A 111 -4.03 -6.98 -0.88
N MET A 112 -4.46 -8.02 -1.58
CA MET A 112 -4.37 -8.08 -3.03
C MET A 112 -5.64 -8.67 -3.62
N ALA A 113 -6.38 -7.89 -4.40
CA ALA A 113 -7.44 -8.40 -5.25
C ALA A 113 -6.86 -8.95 -6.56
N ILE A 114 -7.46 -10.03 -7.05
CA ILE A 114 -7.15 -10.62 -8.34
C ILE A 114 -8.37 -10.46 -9.24
N VAL A 115 -8.27 -9.54 -10.19
CA VAL A 115 -9.34 -9.19 -11.13
C VAL A 115 -9.16 -10.00 -12.41
N GLY A 116 -10.19 -10.74 -12.81
CA GLY A 116 -10.19 -11.57 -14.01
C GLY A 116 -11.30 -12.61 -13.98
N ALA A 117 -11.18 -13.67 -14.78
CA ALA A 117 -12.14 -14.77 -14.76
C ALA A 117 -12.09 -15.51 -13.41
N GLU A 118 -13.22 -15.60 -12.70
CA GLU A 118 -13.27 -16.10 -11.31
C GLU A 118 -12.61 -17.46 -11.06
N PRO A 119 -12.78 -18.50 -11.90
CA PRO A 119 -12.11 -19.78 -11.67
C PRO A 119 -10.58 -19.63 -11.64
N LEU A 120 -10.03 -18.86 -12.58
CA LEU A 120 -8.61 -18.61 -12.70
C LEU A 120 -8.11 -17.67 -11.59
N ALA A 121 -8.86 -16.61 -11.28
CA ALA A 121 -8.55 -15.66 -10.22
C ALA A 121 -8.53 -16.33 -8.85
N HIS A 122 -9.51 -17.20 -8.56
CA HIS A 122 -9.57 -17.96 -7.31
C HIS A 122 -8.43 -18.97 -7.20
N GLN A 123 -8.10 -19.68 -8.27
CA GLN A 123 -6.97 -20.60 -8.29
C GLN A 123 -5.64 -19.86 -8.05
N SER A 124 -5.43 -18.72 -8.71
CA SER A 124 -4.27 -17.85 -8.49
C SER A 124 -4.21 -17.36 -7.04
N CYS A 125 -5.34 -16.96 -6.47
CA CYS A 125 -5.44 -16.53 -5.07
C CYS A 125 -5.01 -17.63 -4.09
N LEU A 126 -5.47 -18.87 -4.30
CA LEU A 126 -5.06 -20.02 -3.49
C LEU A 126 -3.56 -20.32 -3.62
N ALA A 127 -3.03 -20.31 -4.84
CA ALA A 127 -1.61 -20.59 -5.09
C ALA A 127 -0.71 -19.54 -4.43
N ILE A 128 -1.05 -18.25 -4.58
CA ILE A 128 -0.27 -17.15 -4.00
C ILE A 128 -0.36 -17.17 -2.47
N ALA A 129 -1.55 -17.40 -1.89
CA ALA A 129 -1.69 -17.50 -0.44
C ALA A 129 -0.88 -18.67 0.13
N ALA A 130 -0.90 -19.83 -0.54
CA ALA A 130 -0.12 -21.00 -0.12
C ALA A 130 1.39 -20.74 -0.18
N GLU A 131 1.88 -20.07 -1.22
CA GLU A 131 3.31 -19.75 -1.35
C GLU A 131 3.73 -18.68 -0.33
N ALA A 132 2.94 -17.63 -0.16
CA ALA A 132 3.20 -16.60 0.84
C ALA A 132 3.19 -17.15 2.27
N GLN A 133 2.35 -18.14 2.56
CA GLN A 133 2.31 -18.80 3.87
C GLN A 133 3.62 -19.53 4.20
N LYS A 134 4.31 -20.11 3.21
CA LYS A 134 5.61 -20.78 3.43
C LYS A 134 6.71 -19.80 3.86
N GLN A 135 6.57 -18.54 3.48
CA GLN A 135 7.56 -17.48 3.71
C GLN A 135 7.18 -16.59 4.91
N SER A 136 6.04 -16.87 5.56
CA SER A 136 5.47 -16.03 6.61
C SER A 136 5.17 -16.83 7.87
N ALA A 137 5.60 -16.33 9.03
CA ALA A 137 5.22 -16.88 10.34
C ALA A 137 3.77 -16.52 10.73
N THR A 138 3.18 -15.54 10.05
CA THR A 138 1.84 -15.03 10.30
C THR A 138 0.85 -15.50 9.22
N PRO A 139 -0.45 -15.64 9.54
CA PRO A 139 -1.43 -16.24 8.64
C PRO A 139 -1.61 -15.44 7.34
N VAL A 140 -1.60 -16.15 6.22
CA VAL A 140 -1.98 -15.65 4.90
C VAL A 140 -3.17 -16.46 4.40
N ALA A 141 -4.21 -15.78 3.92
CA ALA A 141 -5.44 -16.43 3.49
C ALA A 141 -5.90 -15.93 2.13
N CYS A 142 -6.44 -16.84 1.33
CA CYS A 142 -7.26 -16.49 0.18
C CYS A 142 -8.72 -16.36 0.64
N ARG A 143 -9.32 -15.18 0.44
CA ARG A 143 -10.76 -14.95 0.58
C ARG A 143 -11.40 -15.06 -0.80
N ARG A 144 -12.51 -15.79 -0.89
CA ARG A 144 -13.33 -15.82 -2.11
C ARG A 144 -13.95 -14.45 -2.38
N ALA A 145 -14.25 -14.22 -3.64
CA ALA A 145 -15.10 -13.13 -4.08
C ALA A 145 -16.40 -13.08 -3.26
N ALA A 146 -16.73 -11.89 -2.77
CA ALA A 146 -18.06 -11.62 -2.25
C ALA A 146 -19.06 -11.58 -3.41
N LEU A 147 -20.15 -12.35 -3.31
CA LEU A 147 -21.25 -12.37 -4.28
C LEU A 147 -22.17 -11.17 -4.08
#